data_AF-A0A382QAK4-F1
#
_entry.id   AF-A0A382QAK4-F1
#
_cell.length_a   1.000
_cell.length_b   1.000
_cell.length_c   1.000
_cell.angle_alpha   90.00
_cell.angle_beta   90.00
_cell.angle_gamma   90.00
#
_symmetry.space_group_name_H-M   'P 1'
#
loop_
_entity.id
_entity.type
_entity.pdbx_description
1 polymer ?
#
loop_
_entity_poly.entity_id
_entity_poly.type
_entity_poly.pdbx_seq_one_letter_code
_entity_poly.pdbx_strand_id
1 'polypeptide(L)'
;NIALRWLSKKYNFGYDLFNALVKSREVQSKNIAKFMISKSKGDKYVILGTGFKPGTDQLEGSPSILVGYYLEKENKSVAYTNSLEGVEKDLNEPHTYLIGHFGGFYNNYEFAKNSIIVDPWREINIINRHDLLIFHYGNSKRSS
;
A
#
# COMPACT_ATOMS: atom_id res chain seq x y z
N ASN A 1 15.27 5.07 -9.26
CA ASN A 1 14.72 5.64 -10.51
C ASN A 1 15.81 6.41 -11.29
N ILE A 2 16.74 5.67 -11.91
CA ILE A 2 18.00 6.21 -12.45
C ILE A 2 17.81 6.77 -13.88
N ALA A 3 16.92 6.16 -14.69
CA ALA A 3 16.70 6.54 -16.09
C ALA A 3 16.09 7.95 -16.26
N LEU A 4 15.10 8.32 -15.44
CA LEU A 4 14.46 9.63 -15.55
C LEU A 4 15.31 10.78 -14.98
N ARG A 5 16.12 10.49 -13.95
CA ARG A 5 17.09 11.44 -13.38
C ARG A 5 18.19 11.79 -14.40
N TRP A 6 18.54 10.84 -15.26
CA TRP A 6 19.44 11.07 -16.39
C TRP A 6 18.79 11.96 -17.48
N LEU A 7 17.50 11.76 -17.77
CA LEU A 7 16.73 12.60 -18.70
C LEU A 7 16.59 14.05 -18.19
N SER A 8 16.39 14.23 -16.88
CA SER A 8 16.26 15.53 -16.21
C SER A 8 17.56 16.35 -16.22
N LYS A 9 18.74 15.72 -16.22
CA LYS A 9 20.01 16.43 -16.40
C LYS A 9 20.19 16.97 -17.82
N LYS A 10 19.50 16.40 -18.81
CA LYS A 10 19.66 16.72 -20.23
C LYS A 10 18.73 17.85 -20.70
N TYR A 11 17.60 18.07 -20.02
CA TYR A 11 16.64 19.12 -20.35
C TYR A 11 16.25 19.85 -19.07
N ASN A 12 16.54 21.15 -18.98
CA ASN A 12 16.29 22.01 -17.81
C ASN A 12 14.81 22.06 -17.34
N PHE A 13 13.88 21.47 -18.11
CA PHE A 13 12.46 21.25 -17.79
C PHE A 13 12.16 19.94 -17.04
N GLY A 14 13.06 18.95 -17.13
CA GLY A 14 12.86 17.63 -16.52
C GLY A 14 12.98 17.64 -15.00
N TYR A 15 13.64 18.65 -14.42
CA TYR A 15 13.84 18.77 -12.98
C TYR A 15 12.53 19.06 -12.24
N ASP A 16 11.73 20.01 -12.75
CA ASP A 16 10.47 20.39 -12.11
C ASP A 16 9.41 19.29 -12.20
N LEU A 17 9.29 18.63 -13.35
CA LEU A 17 8.38 17.49 -13.52
C LEU A 17 8.78 16.31 -12.63
N PHE A 18 10.08 16.02 -12.53
CA PHE A 18 10.59 14.96 -11.67
C PHE A 18 10.32 15.25 -10.19
N ASN A 19 10.62 16.47 -9.74
CA ASN A 19 10.33 16.89 -8.37
C ASN A 19 8.83 16.84 -8.07
N ALA A 20 7.98 17.29 -9.00
CA ALA A 20 6.54 17.21 -8.85
C ALA A 20 6.05 15.76 -8.73
N LEU A 21 6.59 14.82 -9.53
CA LEU A 21 6.27 13.40 -9.46
C LEU A 21 6.69 12.78 -8.12
N VAL A 22 7.94 13.02 -7.71
CA VAL A 22 8.46 12.53 -6.41
C VAL A 22 7.61 13.07 -5.27
N LYS A 23 7.34 14.38 -5.27
CA LYS A 23 6.51 15.04 -4.25
C LYS A 23 5.08 14.48 -4.22
N SER A 24 4.49 14.24 -5.39
CA SER A 24 3.15 13.64 -5.50
C SER A 24 3.12 12.24 -4.88
N ARG A 25 4.13 11.40 -5.19
CA ARG A 25 4.24 10.06 -4.61
C ARG A 25 4.38 10.10 -3.09
N GLU A 26 5.24 10.98 -2.56
CA GLU A 26 5.41 11.19 -1.11
C GLU A 26 4.08 11.56 -0.45
N VAL A 27 3.35 12.52 -1.01
CA VAL A 27 2.06 12.96 -0.48
C VAL A 27 1.03 11.84 -0.54
N GLN A 28 0.96 11.09 -1.64
CA GLN A 28 0.02 9.99 -1.80
C GLN A 28 0.30 8.86 -0.80
N SER A 29 1.54 8.39 -0.69
CA SER A 29 1.91 7.32 0.26
C SER A 29 1.65 7.74 1.70
N LYS A 30 1.95 9.00 2.06
CA LYS A 30 1.63 9.55 3.39
C LYS A 30 0.13 9.58 3.66
N ASN A 31 -0.67 9.97 2.67
CA ASN A 31 -2.12 10.01 2.82
C ASN A 31 -2.74 8.62 2.95
N ILE A 32 -2.21 7.62 2.23
CA ILE A 32 -2.61 6.22 2.39
C ILE A 32 -2.28 5.74 3.80
N ALA A 33 -1.06 5.99 4.31
CA ALA A 33 -0.67 5.60 5.66
C ALA A 33 -1.61 6.21 6.71
N LYS A 34 -1.89 7.52 6.60
CA LYS A 34 -2.87 8.20 7.49
C LYS A 34 -4.26 7.62 7.37
N PHE A 35 -4.70 7.28 6.16
CA PHE A 35 -6.00 6.66 5.94
C PHE A 35 -6.07 5.28 6.62
N MET A 36 -5.04 4.43 6.45
CA MET A 36 -4.95 3.15 7.13
C MET A 36 -5.04 3.32 8.65
N ILE A 37 -4.26 4.24 9.23
CA ILE A 37 -4.31 4.55 10.67
C ILE A 37 -5.71 5.00 11.10
N SER A 38 -6.36 5.86 10.31
CA SER A 38 -7.71 6.38 10.64
C SER A 38 -8.81 5.31 10.63
N LYS A 39 -8.59 4.21 9.92
CA LYS A 39 -9.54 3.08 9.85
C LYS A 39 -9.19 1.97 10.82
N SER A 40 -7.90 1.79 11.11
CA SER A 40 -7.38 0.67 11.87
C SER A 40 -8.08 0.48 13.23
N LYS A 41 -8.24 -0.79 13.62
CA LYS A 41 -8.72 -1.19 14.96
C LYS A 41 -7.58 -1.51 15.93
N GLY A 42 -6.33 -1.38 15.48
CA GLY A 42 -5.13 -1.70 16.26
C GLY A 42 -3.85 -1.16 15.62
N ASP A 43 -2.71 -1.70 16.07
CA ASP A 43 -1.38 -1.19 15.69
C ASP A 43 -0.57 -2.13 14.78
N LYS A 44 -1.21 -3.19 14.28
CA LYS A 44 -0.58 -4.18 13.39
C LYS A 44 -0.97 -3.95 11.95
N TYR A 45 0.04 -3.71 11.11
CA TYR A 45 -0.14 -3.40 9.69
C TYR A 45 0.61 -4.41 8.85
N VAL A 46 0.01 -4.81 7.74
CA VAL A 46 0.62 -5.74 6.77
C VAL A 46 0.52 -5.13 5.38
N ILE A 47 1.65 -5.02 4.69
CA ILE A 47 1.71 -4.55 3.31
C ILE A 47 1.94 -5.76 2.40
N LEU A 48 0.93 -6.06 1.58
CA LEU A 48 0.92 -7.14 0.62
C LEU A 48 1.43 -6.62 -0.73
N GLY A 49 2.65 -6.96 -1.11
CA GLY A 49 3.27 -6.48 -2.34
C GLY A 49 4.22 -5.32 -2.11
N THR A 50 5.51 -5.62 -2.01
CA THR A 50 6.60 -4.65 -1.85
C THR A 50 7.21 -4.22 -3.18
N GLY A 51 7.09 -5.04 -4.22
CA GLY A 51 7.63 -4.75 -5.55
C GLY A 51 6.91 -3.59 -6.24
N PHE A 52 7.61 -2.89 -7.13
CA PHE A 52 7.01 -1.82 -7.96
C PHE A 52 5.86 -2.34 -8.85
N LYS A 53 5.91 -3.63 -9.23
CA LYS A 53 4.90 -4.36 -9.99
C LYS A 53 4.83 -5.82 -9.53
N PRO A 54 3.74 -6.55 -9.83
CA PRO A 54 3.61 -7.97 -9.50
C PRO A 54 4.80 -8.80 -10.00
N GLY A 55 5.29 -9.73 -9.16
CA GLY A 55 6.36 -10.67 -9.54
C GLY A 55 7.75 -10.05 -9.70
N THR A 56 7.99 -8.86 -9.16
CA THR A 56 9.32 -8.22 -9.19
C THR A 56 9.84 -7.92 -7.80
N ASP A 57 11.12 -8.21 -7.55
CA ASP A 57 11.81 -7.86 -6.30
C ASP A 57 12.35 -6.42 -6.30
N GLN A 58 11.95 -5.62 -7.29
CA GLN A 58 12.38 -4.23 -7.39
C GLN A 58 11.68 -3.38 -6.32
N LEU A 59 12.34 -3.21 -5.18
CA LEU A 59 11.89 -2.37 -4.06
C LEU A 59 12.09 -0.87 -4.33
N GLU A 60 13.09 -0.52 -5.14
CA GLU A 60 13.48 0.87 -5.35
C GLU A 60 12.38 1.68 -6.02
N GLY A 61 11.79 2.60 -5.26
CA GLY A 61 10.72 3.48 -5.72
C GLY A 61 9.30 2.92 -5.58
N SER A 62 9.15 1.78 -4.90
CA SER A 62 7.85 1.19 -4.55
C SER A 62 7.00 2.15 -3.70
N PRO A 63 5.78 2.51 -4.16
CA PRO A 63 4.85 3.31 -3.36
C PRO A 63 4.44 2.62 -2.05
N SER A 64 4.34 1.29 -2.05
CA SER A 64 3.93 0.48 -0.89
C SER A 64 4.96 0.51 0.22
N ILE A 65 6.26 0.41 -0.13
CA ILE A 65 7.36 0.60 0.84
C ILE A 65 7.29 2.00 1.46
N LEU A 66 6.96 3.01 0.66
CA LEU A 66 6.85 4.38 1.16
C LEU A 66 5.64 4.56 2.10
N VAL A 67 4.53 3.83 1.88
CA VAL A 67 3.43 3.79 2.86
C VAL A 67 3.92 3.20 4.18
N GLY A 68 4.64 2.08 4.13
CA GLY A 68 5.22 1.43 5.29
C GLY A 68 6.16 2.34 6.09
N TYR A 69 7.04 3.07 5.41
CA TYR A 69 7.87 4.11 6.02
C TYR A 69 7.05 5.16 6.79
N TYR A 70 5.93 5.63 6.22
CA TYR A 70 5.08 6.61 6.90
C TYR A 70 4.30 6.01 8.08
N LEU A 71 3.96 4.72 8.05
CA LEU A 71 3.37 4.01 9.20
C LEU A 71 4.39 3.86 10.34
N GLU A 72 5.61 3.46 10.03
CA GLU A 72 6.72 3.33 10.99
C GLU A 72 7.04 4.68 11.65
N LYS A 73 7.00 5.77 10.88
CA LYS A 73 7.17 7.14 11.41
C LYS A 73 6.10 7.55 12.43
N GLU A 74 4.92 6.95 12.36
CA GLU A 74 3.81 7.12 13.31
C GLU A 74 3.83 6.03 14.40
N ASN A 75 4.98 5.38 14.62
CA ASN A 75 5.23 4.31 15.60
C ASN A 75 4.33 3.07 15.43
N LYS A 76 3.97 2.73 14.19
CA LYS A 76 3.19 1.52 13.88
C LYS A 76 4.10 0.34 13.54
N SER A 77 3.66 -0.87 13.90
CA SER A 77 4.36 -2.11 13.55
C SER A 77 3.91 -2.56 12.15
N VAL A 78 4.87 -2.68 11.23
CA VAL A 78 4.60 -3.01 9.82
C VAL A 78 5.32 -4.28 9.44
N ALA A 79 4.56 -5.26 8.95
CA ALA A 79 5.08 -6.44 8.27
C ALA A 79 4.86 -6.31 6.76
N TYR A 80 5.68 -7.00 5.99
CA TYR A 80 5.61 -7.00 4.53
C TYR A 80 5.66 -8.45 4.03
N THR A 81 4.85 -8.78 3.02
CA THR A 81 4.95 -10.07 2.33
C THR A 81 4.58 -9.94 0.86
N ASN A 82 5.22 -10.78 0.03
CA ASN A 82 4.90 -10.99 -1.38
C ASN A 82 4.31 -12.38 -1.65
N SER A 83 4.10 -13.19 -0.60
CA SER A 83 3.53 -14.53 -0.70
C SER A 83 2.07 -14.54 -0.26
N LEU A 84 1.39 -15.66 -0.51
CA LEU A 84 0.07 -15.94 0.07
C LEU A 84 0.16 -16.50 1.49
N GLU A 85 1.37 -16.85 1.94
CA GLU A 85 1.61 -17.28 3.31
C GLU A 85 1.52 -16.07 4.24
N GLY A 86 0.64 -16.18 5.23
CA GLY A 86 0.43 -15.17 6.26
C GLY A 86 1.70 -14.86 7.05
N VAL A 87 1.87 -13.60 7.43
CA VAL A 87 2.94 -13.18 8.38
C VAL A 87 2.39 -13.04 9.81
N GLU A 88 1.09 -13.17 9.95
CA GLU A 88 0.34 -13.13 11.19
C GLU A 88 0.64 -14.39 12.01
N LYS A 89 0.90 -14.19 13.30
CA LYS A 89 1.09 -15.32 14.23
C LYS A 89 -0.24 -15.92 14.69
N ASP A 90 -1.30 -15.13 14.67
CA ASP A 90 -2.65 -15.52 15.10
C ASP A 90 -3.69 -14.85 14.19
N LEU A 91 -4.49 -15.67 13.50
CA LEU A 91 -5.56 -15.21 12.62
C LEU A 91 -6.80 -14.69 13.37
N ASN A 92 -6.84 -14.77 14.70
CA ASN A 92 -7.89 -14.14 15.51
C ASN A 92 -7.56 -12.69 15.90
N GLU A 93 -6.34 -12.24 15.63
CA GLU A 93 -5.93 -10.87 15.93
C GLU A 93 -6.12 -9.96 14.70
N PRO A 94 -6.93 -8.88 14.81
CA PRO A 94 -7.19 -8.01 13.66
C PRO A 94 -5.95 -7.24 13.20
N HIS A 95 -5.74 -7.20 11.90
CA HIS A 95 -4.68 -6.42 11.25
C HIS A 95 -5.29 -5.41 10.26
N THR A 96 -4.49 -4.41 9.87
CA THR A 96 -4.82 -3.51 8.77
C THR A 96 -3.90 -3.77 7.58
N TYR A 97 -4.49 -4.19 6.47
CA TYR A 97 -3.80 -4.62 5.26
C TYR A 97 -3.76 -3.50 4.21
N LEU A 98 -2.65 -3.40 3.48
CA LEU A 98 -2.57 -2.64 2.23
C LEU A 98 -2.34 -3.60 1.06
N ILE A 99 -3.12 -3.44 -0.01
CA ILE A 99 -2.83 -4.06 -1.30
C ILE A 99 -1.86 -3.18 -2.07
N GLY A 100 -0.61 -3.63 -2.17
CA GLY A 100 0.51 -2.85 -2.69
C GLY A 100 0.60 -2.78 -4.21
N HIS A 101 0.06 -3.76 -4.93
CA HIS A 101 0.01 -3.74 -6.39
C HIS A 101 -1.25 -4.42 -6.94
N PHE A 102 -1.62 -4.05 -8.16
CA PHE A 102 -2.68 -4.67 -8.95
C PHE A 102 -2.34 -6.13 -9.36
N GLY A 103 -3.25 -6.81 -10.04
CA GLY A 103 -3.09 -8.18 -10.54
C GLY A 103 -3.81 -9.27 -9.74
N GLY A 104 -4.61 -8.92 -8.72
CA GLY A 104 -5.52 -9.83 -8.03
C GLY A 104 -4.88 -10.98 -7.24
N PHE A 105 -3.55 -11.06 -7.16
CA PHE A 105 -2.81 -12.15 -6.51
C PHE A 105 -3.27 -12.39 -5.07
N TYR A 106 -3.48 -11.32 -4.29
CA TYR A 106 -3.85 -11.39 -2.88
C TYR A 106 -5.34 -11.68 -2.61
N ASN A 107 -6.15 -11.96 -3.63
CA ASN A 107 -7.52 -12.45 -3.41
C ASN A 107 -7.57 -13.77 -2.64
N ASN A 108 -6.49 -14.56 -2.72
CA ASN A 108 -6.35 -15.83 -2.04
C ASN A 108 -5.53 -15.73 -0.74
N TYR A 109 -5.20 -14.52 -0.28
CA TYR A 109 -4.46 -14.33 0.97
C TYR A 109 -5.35 -14.66 2.17
N GLU A 110 -4.81 -15.38 3.16
CA GLU A 110 -5.55 -15.74 4.37
C GLU A 110 -5.56 -14.59 5.39
N PHE A 111 -6.48 -13.64 5.21
CA PHE A 111 -6.61 -12.49 6.12
C PHE A 111 -7.10 -12.90 7.51
N ALA A 112 -6.45 -12.35 8.54
CA ALA A 112 -6.91 -12.47 9.92
C ALA A 112 -8.34 -11.92 10.10
N LYS A 113 -9.09 -12.49 11.04
CA LYS A 113 -10.49 -12.16 11.27
C LYS A 113 -10.68 -10.72 11.75
N ASN A 114 -11.86 -10.15 11.44
CA ASN A 114 -12.24 -8.79 11.88
C ASN A 114 -11.33 -7.66 11.38
N SER A 115 -10.48 -7.97 10.40
CA SER A 115 -9.45 -7.09 9.85
C SER A 115 -9.98 -6.08 8.85
N ILE A 116 -9.14 -5.10 8.53
CA ILE A 116 -9.42 -4.07 7.54
C ILE A 116 -8.48 -4.24 6.36
N ILE A 117 -9.02 -4.16 5.15
CA ILE A 117 -8.25 -4.19 3.91
C ILE A 117 -8.39 -2.83 3.23
N VAL A 118 -7.27 -2.14 3.04
CA VAL A 118 -7.19 -0.95 2.20
C VAL A 118 -6.68 -1.38 0.83
N ASP A 119 -7.55 -1.23 -0.17
CA ASP A 119 -7.30 -1.68 -1.54
C ASP A 119 -7.37 -0.49 -2.52
N PRO A 120 -6.22 0.12 -2.84
CA PRO A 120 -6.13 1.18 -3.85
C PRO A 120 -6.47 0.70 -5.27
N TRP A 121 -6.38 -0.60 -5.54
CA TRP A 121 -6.50 -1.19 -6.88
C TRP A 121 -7.91 -1.66 -7.21
N ARG A 122 -8.76 -1.85 -6.19
CA ARG A 122 -10.17 -2.25 -6.31
C ARG A 122 -10.34 -3.64 -6.91
N GLU A 123 -9.43 -4.54 -6.56
CA GLU A 123 -9.38 -5.90 -7.07
C GLU A 123 -9.68 -6.96 -6.00
N ILE A 124 -9.67 -6.58 -4.72
CA ILE A 124 -10.01 -7.50 -3.64
C ILE A 124 -11.50 -7.81 -3.70
N ASN A 125 -11.80 -9.07 -4.01
CA ASN A 125 -13.14 -9.61 -4.07
C ASN A 125 -13.18 -10.93 -3.29
N ILE A 126 -13.44 -10.82 -1.99
CA ILE A 126 -13.50 -11.98 -1.10
C ILE A 126 -14.96 -12.32 -0.84
N ILE A 127 -15.41 -13.39 -1.49
CA ILE A 127 -16.78 -13.88 -1.34
C ILE A 127 -16.88 -14.63 0.00
N ASN A 128 -17.96 -14.39 0.76
CA ASN A 128 -18.29 -15.07 2.03
C ASN A 128 -17.41 -14.74 3.25
N ARG A 129 -16.65 -13.63 3.25
CA ARG A 129 -15.92 -13.12 4.43
C ARG A 129 -16.55 -11.83 4.97
N HIS A 130 -17.64 -11.98 5.72
CA HIS A 130 -18.37 -10.85 6.31
C HIS A 130 -17.66 -10.18 7.49
N ASP A 131 -16.65 -10.84 8.05
CA ASP A 131 -15.81 -10.31 9.13
C ASP A 131 -14.75 -9.31 8.63
N LEU A 132 -14.47 -9.26 7.33
CA LEU A 132 -13.52 -8.34 6.74
C LEU A 132 -14.19 -7.04 6.30
N LEU A 133 -13.51 -5.91 6.51
CA LEU A 133 -13.95 -4.61 6.00
C LEU A 133 -13.00 -4.10 4.93
N ILE A 134 -13.50 -3.91 3.71
CA ILE A 134 -12.71 -3.46 2.56
C ILE A 134 -12.97 -1.99 2.29
N PHE A 135 -11.91 -1.19 2.23
CA PHE A 135 -11.93 0.21 1.82
C PHE A 135 -11.16 0.40 0.52
N HIS A 136 -11.85 0.89 -0.51
CA HIS A 136 -11.22 1.28 -1.76
C HIS A 136 -10.67 2.72 -1.66
N TYR A 137 -9.36 2.87 -1.63
CA TYR A 137 -8.71 4.18 -1.54
C TYR A 137 -8.68 4.90 -2.89
N GLY A 138 -8.66 6.25 -2.88
CA GLY A 138 -8.42 7.05 -4.08
C GLY A 138 -9.65 7.45 -4.89
N ASN A 139 -10.85 7.43 -4.30
CA ASN A 139 -12.03 8.03 -4.96
C ASN A 139 -12.09 9.54 -4.67
N SER A 140 -11.89 10.38 -5.68
CA SER A 140 -11.97 11.84 -5.57
C SER A 140 -13.38 12.40 -5.87
N LYS A 141 -14.37 11.55 -6.12
CA LYS A 141 -15.76 12.02 -6.21
C LYS A 141 -16.25 12.37 -4.80
N ARG A 142 -16.21 13.67 -4.48
CA ARG A 142 -16.99 14.27 -3.39
C ARG A 142 -18.42 13.72 -3.47
N SER A 143 -18.86 13.02 -2.44
CA SER A 143 -20.29 12.98 -2.12
C SER A 143 -20.66 14.39 -1.67
N SER A 144 -21.22 15.15 -2.59
CA SER A 144 -22.08 16.31 -2.32
C SER A 144 -23.19 15.94 -1.35
#